data_AF-A0A1S1UEY6-F1
#
_entry.id   AF-A0A1S1UEY6-F1
#
_cell.length_a   1.000
_cell.length_b   1.000
_cell.length_c   1.000
_cell.angle_alpha   90.00
_cell.angle_beta   90.00
_cell.angle_gamma   90.00
#
_symmetry.space_group_name_H-M   'P 1'
#
loop_
_entity.id
_entity.type
_entity.pdbx_description
1 polymer ?
#
loop_
_entity_poly.entity_id
_entity_poly.type
_entity_poly.pdbx_seq_one_letter_code
_entity_poly.pdbx_strand_id
1 'polypeptide(L)'
;MPAYAKGAPRADVLEHCSWNRPGADPFMGDVVAAVDRYPDIAPQVREELKARMRARQYDEIVVISRDAIRGKGNYNARISDMHFGPGRVCRNVTRSGWSEQMQERGLVYCVQDVCILVPTVCRNVSRITRVPASATPAAGAAPAGAAPVAAEAAGVPVIDNPDALRGGSFTGAGAPPAVASTPFLPFDYVRTVGGITPPAGMGGGGGGGGGGSLRPDQGSSIIVPPAVILPTLPPTSPTVLPAVPEPQTWAMLLAGLALLACATLRRRPAAA
;
A
#
# COMPACT_ATOMS: atom_id res chain seq x y z
N MET A 1 -1.02 49.91 -0.92
CA MET A 1 -0.41 49.15 -2.03
C MET A 1 -0.14 47.74 -1.53
N PRO A 2 -0.95 46.72 -1.85
CA PRO A 2 -0.70 45.37 -1.35
C PRO A 2 0.52 44.77 -2.05
N ALA A 3 1.36 44.12 -1.25
CA ALA A 3 2.62 43.52 -1.65
C ALA A 3 2.43 42.36 -2.64
N TYR A 4 3.33 42.32 -3.62
CA TYR A 4 3.42 41.28 -4.64
C TYR A 4 3.41 39.88 -4.03
N ALA A 5 2.38 39.10 -4.36
CA ALA A 5 2.41 37.66 -4.19
C ALA A 5 3.52 37.10 -5.08
N LYS A 6 4.65 36.75 -4.47
CA LYS A 6 5.74 36.03 -5.13
C LYS A 6 5.19 34.66 -5.54
N GLY A 7 4.84 34.53 -6.82
CA GLY A 7 4.30 33.28 -7.37
C GLY A 7 5.23 32.12 -7.02
N ALA A 8 4.65 30.99 -6.62
CA ALA A 8 5.42 29.78 -6.38
C ALA A 8 6.24 29.44 -7.64
N PRO A 9 7.52 29.02 -7.50
CA PRO A 9 8.32 28.64 -8.64
C PRO A 9 7.59 27.55 -9.44
N ARG A 10 7.50 27.73 -10.77
CA ARG A 10 6.92 26.72 -11.65
C ARG A 10 7.68 25.43 -11.48
N ALA A 11 6.93 24.32 -11.41
CA ALA A 11 7.53 23.01 -11.41
C ALA A 11 8.21 22.75 -12.75
N ASP A 12 9.37 22.11 -12.72
CA ASP A 12 9.99 21.56 -13.93
C ASP A 12 9.19 20.32 -14.37
N VAL A 13 8.66 20.35 -15.59
CA VAL A 13 7.70 19.36 -16.09
C VAL A 13 8.39 18.46 -17.11
N LEU A 14 8.47 17.18 -16.80
CA LEU A 14 8.94 16.13 -17.69
C LEU A 14 7.74 15.45 -18.35
N GLU A 15 7.79 15.24 -19.67
CA GLU A 15 6.74 14.49 -20.38
C GLU A 15 6.75 13.01 -20.00
N HIS A 16 7.95 12.41 -19.95
CA HIS A 16 8.15 11.02 -19.59
C HIS A 16 9.30 10.88 -18.58
N CYS A 17 9.12 10.02 -17.59
CA CYS A 17 10.17 9.68 -16.65
C CYS A 17 10.13 8.20 -16.29
N SER A 18 11.27 7.69 -15.84
CA SER A 18 11.39 6.36 -15.28
C SER A 18 11.36 6.43 -13.76
N TRP A 19 10.52 5.59 -13.17
CA TRP A 19 10.47 5.37 -11.73
C TRP A 19 11.10 4.03 -11.35
N ASN A 20 12.20 3.64 -12.01
CA ASN A 20 12.82 2.31 -11.81
C ASN A 20 13.56 2.15 -10.47
N ARG A 21 13.81 3.23 -9.73
CA ARG A 21 14.44 3.22 -8.40
C ARG A 21 13.60 4.02 -7.41
N PRO A 22 12.54 3.41 -6.84
CA PRO A 22 11.77 4.07 -5.79
C PRO A 22 12.66 4.55 -4.66
N GLY A 23 12.43 5.77 -4.18
CA GLY A 23 13.24 6.41 -3.14
C GLY A 23 14.47 7.17 -3.63
N ALA A 24 14.89 7.05 -4.90
CA ALA A 24 16.03 7.80 -5.42
C ALA A 24 15.77 9.33 -5.47
N ASP A 25 14.54 9.72 -5.83
CA ASP A 25 14.11 11.11 -5.90
C ASP A 25 12.78 11.31 -5.15
N PRO A 26 12.77 11.24 -3.80
CA PRO A 26 11.54 11.39 -3.03
C PRO A 26 10.96 12.80 -3.17
N PHE A 27 9.66 12.94 -3.03
CA PHE A 27 9.03 14.24 -2.99
C PHE A 27 9.37 14.96 -1.68
N MET A 28 9.94 16.17 -1.80
CA MET A 28 10.48 16.93 -0.66
C MET A 28 9.52 17.98 -0.10
N GLY A 29 8.37 18.21 -0.75
CA GLY A 29 7.39 19.20 -0.29
C GLY A 29 6.33 18.62 0.64
N ASP A 30 5.34 19.45 0.95
CA ASP A 30 4.13 19.02 1.64
C ASP A 30 3.22 18.24 0.66
N VAL A 31 2.94 16.98 1.01
CA VAL A 31 2.11 16.05 0.22
C VAL A 31 0.69 16.58 0.07
N VAL A 32 0.15 17.24 1.09
CA VAL A 32 -1.18 17.86 1.06
C VAL A 32 -1.17 19.07 0.13
N ALA A 33 -0.18 19.96 0.26
CA ALA A 33 -0.06 21.14 -0.60
C ALA A 33 0.21 20.77 -2.07
N ALA A 34 0.77 19.58 -2.33
CA ALA A 34 0.98 19.11 -3.70
C ALA A 34 -0.33 18.99 -4.50
N VAL A 35 -1.46 18.73 -3.83
CA VAL A 35 -2.79 18.63 -4.47
C VAL A 35 -3.18 19.94 -5.17
N ASP A 36 -2.72 21.09 -4.68
CA ASP A 36 -3.01 22.40 -5.29
C ASP A 36 -2.34 22.59 -6.66
N ARG A 37 -1.36 21.75 -7.00
CA ARG A 37 -0.67 21.77 -8.30
C ARG A 37 -1.39 20.98 -9.39
N TYR A 38 -2.56 20.44 -9.08
CA TYR A 38 -3.50 19.84 -10.01
C TYR A 38 -4.63 20.84 -10.33
N PRO A 39 -4.42 21.78 -11.27
CA PRO A 39 -5.34 22.90 -11.49
C PRO A 39 -6.70 22.46 -12.04
N ASP A 40 -6.72 21.33 -12.74
CA ASP A 40 -7.88 20.71 -13.38
C ASP A 40 -8.87 20.05 -12.40
N ILE A 41 -8.44 19.72 -11.18
CA ILE A 41 -9.35 19.21 -10.14
C ILE A 41 -10.24 20.36 -9.66
N ALA A 42 -11.55 20.15 -9.55
CA ALA A 42 -12.44 21.19 -9.04
C ALA A 42 -12.00 21.68 -7.63
N PRO A 43 -12.08 22.99 -7.31
CA PRO A 43 -11.60 23.52 -6.02
C PRO A 43 -12.18 22.79 -4.80
N GLN A 44 -13.47 22.47 -4.83
CA GLN A 44 -14.15 21.74 -3.75
C GLN A 44 -13.54 20.34 -3.54
N VAL A 45 -13.28 19.61 -4.62
CA VAL A 45 -12.68 18.28 -4.59
C VAL A 45 -11.23 18.34 -4.07
N ARG A 46 -10.46 19.38 -4.44
CA ARG A 46 -9.11 19.59 -3.88
C ARG A 46 -9.15 19.81 -2.37
N GLU A 47 -10.06 20.66 -1.87
CA GLU A 47 -10.16 20.92 -0.43
C GLU A 47 -10.55 19.66 0.35
N GLU A 48 -11.49 18.87 -0.17
CA GLU A 48 -11.88 17.60 0.45
C GLU A 48 -10.73 16.59 0.44
N LEU A 49 -10.04 16.41 -0.70
CA LEU A 49 -8.84 15.57 -0.78
C LEU A 49 -7.80 16.00 0.26
N LYS A 50 -7.50 17.31 0.34
CA LYS A 50 -6.55 17.84 1.32
C LYS A 50 -7.00 17.59 2.76
N ALA A 51 -8.28 17.77 3.06
CA ALA A 51 -8.83 17.48 4.39
C ALA A 51 -8.63 16.00 4.77
N ARG A 52 -8.97 15.08 3.85
CA ARG A 52 -8.76 13.65 4.04
C ARG A 52 -7.28 13.29 4.21
N MET A 53 -6.39 13.88 3.42
CA MET A 53 -4.95 13.64 3.52
C MET A 53 -4.37 14.16 4.84
N ARG A 54 -4.79 15.33 5.34
CA ARG A 54 -4.39 15.84 6.67
C ARG A 54 -4.84 14.90 7.79
N ALA A 55 -6.08 14.40 7.69
CA ALA A 55 -6.64 13.42 8.61
C ALA A 55 -6.11 11.99 8.40
N ARG A 56 -5.28 11.76 7.37
CA ARG A 56 -4.75 10.44 6.96
C ARG A 56 -5.85 9.42 6.67
N GLN A 57 -7.00 9.89 6.19
CA GLN A 57 -8.15 9.08 5.80
C GLN A 57 -8.02 8.61 4.34
N TYR A 58 -7.07 7.72 4.11
CA TYR A 58 -6.93 7.03 2.82
C TYR A 58 -8.04 5.98 2.66
N ASP A 59 -8.46 5.74 1.43
CA ASP A 59 -9.49 4.73 1.11
C ASP A 59 -8.92 3.31 1.21
N GLU A 60 -7.67 3.14 0.79
CA GLU A 60 -6.98 1.85 0.86
C GLU A 60 -5.46 1.97 0.70
N ILE A 61 -4.79 0.86 0.98
CA ILE A 61 -3.37 0.66 0.66
C ILE A 61 -3.30 -0.30 -0.54
N VAL A 62 -2.68 0.14 -1.62
CA VAL A 62 -2.49 -0.65 -2.84
C VAL A 62 -1.07 -1.20 -2.93
N VAL A 63 -0.94 -2.29 -3.68
CA VAL A 63 0.32 -2.85 -4.15
C VAL A 63 0.55 -2.34 -5.57
N ILE A 64 1.66 -1.65 -5.77
CA ILE A 64 2.14 -1.17 -7.05
C ILE A 64 3.17 -2.18 -7.54
N SER A 65 3.00 -2.64 -8.76
CA SER A 65 3.93 -3.53 -9.47
C SER A 65 4.35 -2.89 -10.79
N ARG A 66 5.23 -3.54 -11.55
CA ARG A 66 5.65 -3.09 -12.89
C ARG A 66 4.42 -2.65 -13.73
N ASP A 67 3.45 -3.55 -13.87
CA ASP A 67 2.37 -3.44 -14.86
C ASP A 67 0.98 -3.24 -14.25
N ALA A 68 0.86 -3.16 -12.92
CA ALA A 68 -0.45 -3.05 -12.28
C ALA A 68 -0.42 -2.30 -10.93
N ILE A 69 -1.56 -1.73 -10.57
CA ILE A 69 -1.87 -1.18 -9.25
C ILE A 69 -3.03 -2.01 -8.70
N ARG A 70 -2.77 -2.80 -7.65
CA ARG A 70 -3.73 -3.78 -7.11
C ARG A 70 -4.19 -3.36 -5.72
N GLY A 71 -5.50 -3.39 -5.52
CA GLY A 71 -6.16 -3.11 -4.25
C GLY A 71 -7.55 -3.70 -4.23
N LYS A 72 -8.40 -3.23 -3.33
CA LYS A 72 -9.84 -3.48 -3.32
C LYS A 72 -10.52 -2.85 -4.54
N GLY A 73 -10.06 -1.66 -4.95
CA GLY A 73 -10.51 -1.01 -6.17
C GLY A 73 -9.82 -1.56 -7.43
N ASN A 74 -10.50 -1.43 -8.58
CA ASN A 74 -9.90 -1.68 -9.89
C ASN A 74 -9.22 -0.39 -10.37
N TYR A 75 -7.91 -0.41 -10.59
CA TYR A 75 -7.15 0.76 -11.04
C TYR A 75 -6.47 0.50 -12.38
N ASN A 76 -6.40 1.53 -13.21
CA ASN A 76 -5.53 1.50 -14.38
C ASN A 76 -4.07 1.46 -13.92
N ALA A 77 -3.22 0.76 -14.68
CA ALA A 77 -1.80 0.68 -14.39
C ALA A 77 -1.06 2.02 -14.50
N ARG A 78 -1.55 2.94 -15.35
CA ARG A 78 -0.93 4.23 -15.65
C ARG A 78 -0.86 5.12 -14.41
N ILE A 79 0.32 5.70 -14.17
CA ILE A 79 0.52 6.78 -13.21
C ILE A 79 0.85 8.06 -14.00
N SER A 80 0.16 9.15 -13.69
CA SER A 80 0.37 10.46 -14.32
C SER A 80 0.61 11.58 -13.31
N ASP A 81 1.17 12.68 -13.82
CA ASP A 81 1.45 13.93 -13.10
C ASP A 81 2.13 13.72 -11.74
N MET A 82 3.11 12.82 -11.68
CA MET A 82 3.81 12.52 -10.44
C MET A 82 4.68 13.69 -10.01
N HIS A 83 4.37 14.29 -8.86
CA HIS A 83 5.24 15.22 -8.15
C HIS A 83 6.33 14.46 -7.41
N PHE A 84 7.59 14.83 -7.67
CA PHE A 84 8.77 14.15 -7.12
C PHE A 84 9.95 15.11 -6.99
N GLY A 85 10.96 14.73 -6.19
CA GLY A 85 12.15 15.53 -5.95
C GLY A 85 11.85 16.98 -5.52
N PRO A 86 12.77 17.92 -5.80
CA PRO A 86 12.59 19.33 -5.52
C PRO A 86 11.76 20.01 -6.63
N GLY A 87 10.43 19.93 -6.50
CA GLY A 87 9.52 20.71 -7.35
C GLY A 87 9.42 20.24 -8.81
N ARG A 88 9.66 18.96 -9.10
CA ARG A 88 9.47 18.40 -10.45
C ARG A 88 8.11 17.70 -10.57
N VAL A 89 7.62 17.62 -11.80
CA VAL A 89 6.40 16.87 -12.17
C VAL A 89 6.69 16.01 -13.39
N CYS A 90 6.23 14.78 -13.38
CA CYS A 90 6.32 13.87 -14.51
C CYS A 90 4.93 13.50 -15.02
N ARG A 91 4.60 13.86 -16.25
CA ARG A 91 3.27 13.62 -16.83
C ARG A 91 2.98 12.14 -17.05
N ASN A 92 3.97 11.36 -17.48
CA ASN A 92 3.84 9.94 -17.72
C ASN A 92 4.98 9.17 -17.06
N VAL A 93 4.63 8.36 -16.06
CA VAL A 93 5.60 7.58 -15.28
C VAL A 93 5.65 6.15 -15.81
N THR A 94 6.86 5.71 -16.13
CA THR A 94 7.13 4.32 -16.52
C THR A 94 7.76 3.54 -15.38
N ARG A 95 7.41 2.26 -15.27
CA ARG A 95 7.99 1.31 -14.31
C ARG A 95 8.59 0.09 -15.01
N SER A 96 8.84 0.18 -16.32
CA SER A 96 9.24 -0.96 -17.16
C SER A 96 10.55 -1.64 -16.74
N GLY A 97 11.42 -0.94 -15.99
CA GLY A 97 12.65 -1.53 -15.46
C GLY A 97 12.52 -2.19 -14.09
N TRP A 98 11.33 -2.22 -13.49
CA TRP A 98 11.08 -3.02 -12.27
C TRP A 98 11.23 -4.50 -12.60
N SER A 99 11.55 -5.38 -11.67
CA SER A 99 11.39 -6.83 -11.89
C SER A 99 9.92 -7.24 -11.71
N GLU A 100 9.54 -8.46 -12.10
CA GLU A 100 8.17 -8.96 -11.86
C GLU A 100 7.84 -9.12 -10.37
N GLN A 101 8.86 -9.38 -9.55
CA GLN A 101 8.73 -9.53 -8.11
C GLN A 101 8.76 -8.19 -7.38
N MET A 102 9.30 -7.13 -7.99
CA MET A 102 9.41 -5.81 -7.39
C MET A 102 8.02 -5.21 -7.16
N GLN A 103 7.77 -4.84 -5.92
CA GLN A 103 6.51 -4.31 -5.46
C GLN A 103 6.75 -3.14 -4.51
N GLU A 104 5.89 -2.15 -4.61
CA GLU A 104 5.85 -1.01 -3.69
C GLU A 104 4.44 -0.87 -3.11
N ARG A 105 4.32 -0.25 -1.95
CA ARG A 105 3.01 0.06 -1.35
C ARG A 105 2.69 1.54 -1.52
N GLY A 106 1.41 1.85 -1.67
CA GLY A 106 0.95 3.23 -1.76
C GLY A 106 -0.41 3.43 -1.12
N LEU A 107 -0.62 4.65 -0.61
CA LEU A 107 -1.89 5.11 -0.08
C LEU A 107 -2.71 5.71 -1.22
N VAL A 108 -3.98 5.36 -1.32
CA VAL A 108 -4.91 5.94 -2.29
C VAL A 108 -5.95 6.79 -1.58
N TYR A 109 -6.14 8.00 -2.09
CA TYR A 109 -7.19 8.94 -1.67
C TYR A 109 -8.06 9.23 -2.88
N CYS A 110 -9.34 8.89 -2.83
CA CYS A 110 -10.31 9.17 -3.87
C CYS A 110 -11.41 10.08 -3.32
N VAL A 111 -11.73 11.13 -4.08
CA VAL A 111 -12.91 11.96 -3.89
C VAL A 111 -13.58 12.08 -5.25
N GLN A 112 -14.84 11.66 -5.34
CA GLN A 112 -15.54 11.50 -6.61
C GLN A 112 -14.72 10.60 -7.57
N ASP A 113 -14.46 11.06 -8.79
CA ASP A 113 -13.71 10.32 -9.81
C ASP A 113 -12.19 10.63 -9.81
N VAL A 114 -11.72 11.40 -8.84
CA VAL A 114 -10.30 11.81 -8.73
C VAL A 114 -9.60 10.99 -7.67
N CYS A 115 -8.56 10.24 -8.06
CA CYS A 115 -7.76 9.44 -7.15
C CYS A 115 -6.28 9.87 -7.15
N ILE A 116 -5.75 10.13 -5.95
CA ILE A 116 -4.36 10.47 -5.69
C ILE A 116 -3.65 9.27 -5.03
N LEU A 117 -2.51 8.88 -5.59
CA LEU A 117 -1.63 7.83 -5.10
C LEU A 117 -0.37 8.43 -4.47
N VAL A 118 -0.06 7.99 -3.25
CA VAL A 118 1.15 8.37 -2.51
C VAL A 118 1.93 7.11 -2.09
N PRO A 119 3.02 6.72 -2.78
CA PRO A 119 3.85 5.59 -2.39
C PRO A 119 4.53 5.81 -1.03
N THR A 120 4.63 4.77 -0.22
CA THR A 120 5.16 4.86 1.15
C THR A 120 6.68 5.05 1.18
N VAL A 121 7.39 4.61 0.14
CA VAL A 121 8.87 4.68 0.07
C VAL A 121 9.39 6.08 -0.29
N CYS A 122 8.74 6.77 -1.24
CA CYS A 122 9.25 8.03 -1.78
C CYS A 122 8.33 9.23 -1.55
N ARG A 123 7.11 9.01 -1.03
CA ARG A 123 6.10 10.07 -0.79
C ARG A 123 5.74 10.89 -2.03
N ASN A 124 6.06 10.40 -3.22
CA ASN A 124 5.68 11.04 -4.47
C ASN A 124 4.15 11.14 -4.55
N VAL A 125 3.65 12.21 -5.13
CA VAL A 125 2.20 12.44 -5.21
C VAL A 125 1.81 12.32 -6.68
N SER A 126 0.91 11.42 -7.01
CA SER A 126 0.59 11.12 -8.41
C SER A 126 -0.90 10.87 -8.61
N ARG A 127 -1.36 10.99 -9.84
CA ARG A 127 -2.73 10.62 -10.23
C ARG A 127 -2.79 9.20 -10.74
N ILE A 128 -3.89 8.54 -10.38
CA ILE A 128 -4.29 7.24 -10.92
C ILE A 128 -5.77 7.28 -11.27
N THR A 129 -6.18 6.41 -12.18
CA THR A 129 -7.59 6.29 -12.59
C THR A 129 -8.17 5.02 -12.01
N ARG A 130 -9.30 5.14 -11.30
CA ARG A 130 -10.12 3.98 -10.92
C ARG A 130 -10.94 3.57 -12.14
N VAL A 131 -10.85 2.30 -12.53
CA VAL A 131 -11.69 1.73 -13.58
C VAL A 131 -13.05 1.45 -12.93
N PRO A 132 -14.16 2.04 -13.43
CA PRO A 132 -15.47 1.67 -12.95
C PRO A 132 -15.63 0.16 -13.16
N ALA A 133 -16.10 -0.55 -12.14
CA ALA A 133 -16.47 -1.95 -12.32
C ALA A 133 -17.52 -1.95 -13.44
N SER A 134 -17.16 -2.46 -14.63
CA SER A 134 -18.12 -2.61 -15.71
C SER A 134 -19.27 -3.41 -15.14
N ALA A 135 -20.46 -2.82 -15.12
CA ALA A 135 -21.67 -3.54 -14.81
C ALA A 135 -21.66 -4.80 -15.68
N THR A 136 -21.85 -5.96 -15.06
CA THR A 136 -21.98 -7.24 -15.77
C THR A 136 -22.92 -7.01 -16.94
N PRO A 137 -22.56 -7.38 -18.18
CA PRO A 137 -23.52 -7.32 -19.28
C PRO A 137 -24.76 -8.08 -18.81
N ALA A 138 -25.92 -7.41 -18.81
CA ALA A 138 -27.18 -8.09 -18.60
C ALA A 138 -27.20 -9.30 -19.55
N ALA A 139 -27.44 -10.48 -18.99
CA ALA A 139 -27.55 -11.72 -19.75
C ALA A 139 -28.43 -11.48 -20.98
N GLY A 140 -27.90 -11.87 -22.13
CA GLY A 140 -28.45 -11.53 -23.44
C GLY A 140 -29.97 -11.69 -23.50
N ALA A 141 -30.66 -10.56 -23.70
CA ALA A 141 -31.95 -10.58 -24.35
C ALA A 141 -31.71 -11.09 -25.78
N ALA A 142 -32.07 -12.34 -26.02
CA ALA A 142 -32.07 -12.93 -27.34
C ALA A 142 -32.99 -12.12 -28.27
N PRO A 143 -32.54 -11.69 -29.46
CA PRO A 143 -33.46 -11.23 -30.49
C PRO A 143 -34.06 -12.46 -31.18
N ALA A 144 -35.38 -12.56 -31.10
CA ALA A 144 -36.15 -13.48 -31.93
C ALA A 144 -36.13 -13.00 -33.40
N GLY A 145 -35.71 -13.90 -34.28
CA GLY A 145 -36.20 -14.03 -35.66
C GLY A 145 -35.64 -13.08 -36.74
N ALA A 146 -34.85 -13.63 -37.67
CA ALA A 146 -35.25 -13.79 -39.08
C ALA A 146 -34.12 -14.41 -39.94
N ALA A 147 -34.51 -15.47 -40.64
CA ALA A 147 -33.94 -16.32 -41.71
C ALA A 147 -32.64 -15.96 -42.49
N PRO A 148 -31.96 -16.98 -43.07
CA PRO A 148 -30.62 -16.88 -43.66
C PRO A 148 -30.63 -16.50 -45.14
N VAL A 149 -29.60 -15.76 -45.58
CA VAL A 149 -29.24 -15.62 -47.00
C VAL A 149 -28.10 -16.58 -47.32
N ALA A 150 -28.30 -17.34 -48.39
CA ALA A 150 -27.42 -18.39 -48.90
C ALA A 150 -26.03 -17.86 -49.30
N ALA A 151 -24.99 -18.62 -48.96
CA ALA A 151 -23.66 -18.47 -49.51
C ALA A 151 -23.39 -19.59 -50.52
N GLU A 152 -23.13 -19.17 -51.75
CA GLU A 152 -22.79 -19.97 -52.91
C GLU A 152 -21.38 -20.57 -52.79
N ALA A 153 -21.23 -21.79 -53.28
CA ALA A 153 -20.03 -22.61 -53.18
C ALA A 153 -18.96 -22.21 -54.20
N ALA A 154 -17.68 -22.23 -53.80
CA ALA A 154 -16.58 -22.44 -54.72
C ALA A 154 -15.32 -22.99 -54.01
N GLY A 155 -14.88 -24.18 -54.43
CA GLY A 155 -13.45 -24.53 -54.53
C GLY A 155 -12.82 -25.30 -53.38
N VAL A 156 -12.89 -26.63 -53.46
CA VAL A 156 -11.92 -27.56 -52.84
C VAL A 156 -10.80 -27.83 -53.86
N PRO A 157 -9.55 -28.09 -53.43
CA PRO A 157 -8.80 -29.15 -54.08
C PRO A 157 -8.51 -30.29 -53.11
N VAL A 158 -8.86 -31.47 -53.63
CA VAL A 158 -8.68 -32.80 -53.08
C VAL A 158 -7.20 -33.15 -53.06
N ILE A 159 -6.72 -33.70 -51.94
CA ILE A 159 -5.58 -34.62 -51.95
C ILE A 159 -6.14 -35.97 -51.49
N ASP A 160 -6.15 -36.91 -52.44
CA ASP A 160 -6.41 -38.34 -52.27
C ASP A 160 -5.38 -38.96 -51.31
N ASN A 161 -5.84 -39.73 -50.32
CA ASN A 161 -5.02 -40.75 -49.70
C ASN A 161 -5.86 -42.03 -49.53
N PRO A 162 -5.74 -43.01 -50.44
CA PRO A 162 -6.44 -44.27 -50.34
C PRO A 162 -5.58 -45.30 -49.58
N ASP A 163 -5.96 -45.62 -48.35
CA ASP A 163 -5.92 -47.01 -47.88
C ASP A 163 -6.73 -47.24 -46.58
N ALA A 164 -7.79 -48.03 -46.77
CA ALA A 164 -8.28 -49.11 -45.91
C ALA A 164 -8.55 -48.85 -44.41
N LEU A 165 -9.83 -48.74 -44.00
CA LEU A 165 -10.72 -49.87 -43.60
C LEU A 165 -10.54 -50.40 -42.15
N ARG A 166 -11.32 -49.84 -41.23
CA ARG A 166 -12.02 -50.52 -40.10
C ARG A 166 -12.90 -49.44 -39.45
N GLY A 167 -14.22 -49.42 -39.57
CA GLY A 167 -15.16 -50.49 -39.29
C GLY A 167 -15.62 -50.39 -37.84
N GLY A 168 -16.80 -49.81 -37.59
CA GLY A 168 -17.50 -49.93 -36.30
C GLY A 168 -18.14 -48.64 -35.77
N SER A 169 -19.40 -48.42 -36.14
CA SER A 169 -20.34 -47.60 -35.38
C SER A 169 -20.82 -48.40 -34.17
N PHE A 170 -20.85 -47.81 -32.97
CA PHE A 170 -21.72 -48.26 -31.89
C PHE A 170 -22.19 -47.05 -31.07
N THR A 171 -23.48 -46.77 -31.20
CA THR A 171 -24.27 -46.05 -30.22
C THR A 171 -24.27 -46.87 -28.92
N GLY A 172 -23.69 -46.30 -27.86
CA GLY A 172 -23.68 -46.91 -26.54
C GLY A 172 -23.93 -45.83 -25.50
N ALA A 173 -25.13 -45.83 -24.96
CA ALA A 173 -25.49 -45.06 -23.77
C ALA A 173 -24.52 -45.39 -22.64
N GLY A 174 -23.84 -44.37 -22.14
CA GLY A 174 -22.95 -44.46 -20.98
C GLY A 174 -22.69 -43.07 -20.45
N ALA A 175 -23.31 -42.74 -19.33
CA ALA A 175 -23.07 -41.49 -18.61
C ALA A 175 -21.56 -41.33 -18.32
N PRO A 176 -20.97 -40.13 -18.50
CA PRO A 176 -19.65 -39.88 -17.97
C PRO A 176 -19.71 -39.84 -16.44
N PRO A 177 -18.67 -40.34 -15.74
CA PRO A 177 -18.65 -40.38 -14.29
C PRO A 177 -18.58 -38.96 -13.74
N ALA A 178 -19.32 -38.73 -12.65
CA ALA A 178 -19.21 -37.55 -11.82
C ALA A 178 -17.75 -37.39 -11.36
N VAL A 179 -17.08 -36.35 -11.82
CA VAL A 179 -15.84 -35.87 -11.22
C VAL A 179 -16.20 -35.29 -9.85
N ALA A 180 -15.80 -36.04 -8.83
CA ALA A 180 -15.91 -35.64 -7.44
C ALA A 180 -15.22 -34.28 -7.22
N SER A 181 -15.96 -33.36 -6.64
CA SER A 181 -15.47 -32.07 -6.18
C SER A 181 -14.35 -32.30 -5.15
N THR A 182 -13.17 -31.74 -5.41
CA THR A 182 -12.13 -31.57 -4.38
C THR A 182 -12.66 -30.60 -3.31
N PRO A 183 -12.76 -31.00 -2.03
CA PRO A 183 -13.08 -30.05 -0.97
C PRO A 183 -11.90 -29.09 -0.77
N PHE A 184 -12.19 -27.80 -0.89
CA PHE A 184 -11.33 -26.72 -0.42
C PHE A 184 -11.07 -26.91 1.07
N LEU A 185 -9.81 -27.08 1.47
CA LEU A 185 -9.38 -26.97 2.86
C LEU A 185 -9.33 -25.47 3.23
N PRO A 186 -10.07 -25.01 4.26
CA PRO A 186 -9.81 -23.70 4.83
C PRO A 186 -8.49 -23.76 5.61
N PHE A 187 -7.53 -22.91 5.23
CA PHE A 187 -6.34 -22.66 6.03
C PHE A 187 -6.73 -21.83 7.25
N ASP A 188 -7.06 -22.50 8.35
CA ASP A 188 -7.06 -21.92 9.69
C ASP A 188 -5.61 -21.77 10.18
N TYR A 189 -5.10 -20.54 10.20
CA TYR A 189 -3.90 -20.18 10.96
C TYR A 189 -4.30 -19.27 12.13
N VAL A 190 -5.04 -19.84 13.10
CA VAL A 190 -5.10 -19.27 14.45
C VAL A 190 -3.89 -19.78 15.21
N ARG A 191 -2.97 -18.86 15.49
CA ARG A 191 -1.78 -19.08 16.32
C ARG A 191 -2.21 -19.31 17.77
N THR A 192 -2.36 -20.56 18.15
CA THR A 192 -2.46 -21.01 19.54
C THR A 192 -1.08 -20.87 20.21
N VAL A 193 -0.90 -19.88 21.08
CA VAL A 193 0.18 -19.92 22.07
C VAL A 193 -0.40 -20.58 23.30
N GLY A 194 -0.13 -21.89 23.42
CA GLY A 194 -0.41 -22.66 24.62
C GLY A 194 0.46 -22.16 25.77
N GLY A 195 -0.18 -21.79 26.87
CA GLY A 195 0.47 -21.57 28.15
C GLY A 195 1.03 -22.88 28.67
N ILE A 196 2.32 -22.87 28.99
CA ILE A 196 2.98 -23.91 29.76
C ILE A 196 3.26 -23.29 31.13
N THR A 197 2.53 -23.74 32.14
CA THR A 197 2.81 -23.51 33.56
C THR A 197 3.97 -24.40 34.02
N PRO A 198 4.87 -23.88 34.87
CA PRO A 198 5.59 -24.70 35.85
C PRO A 198 5.15 -24.36 37.29
N PRO A 199 5.48 -25.21 38.28
CA PRO A 199 4.67 -25.43 39.48
C PRO A 199 4.96 -24.49 40.66
N ALA A 200 4.06 -24.58 41.62
CA ALA A 200 3.97 -23.87 42.89
C ALA A 200 5.27 -23.84 43.73
N GLY A 201 5.53 -22.67 44.31
CA GLY A 201 6.48 -22.45 45.40
C GLY A 201 5.79 -21.67 46.54
N MET A 202 5.93 -22.20 47.76
CA MET A 202 5.31 -21.79 49.02
C MET A 202 5.53 -20.33 49.47
N GLY A 203 4.54 -19.82 50.22
CA GLY A 203 4.66 -18.76 51.24
C GLY A 203 4.20 -17.38 50.74
N GLY A 204 3.35 -16.60 51.41
CA GLY A 204 2.78 -16.64 52.75
C GLY A 204 2.41 -15.21 53.16
N GLY A 205 1.21 -15.01 53.71
CA GLY A 205 0.76 -13.79 54.40
C GLY A 205 0.26 -12.65 53.48
N GLY A 206 -0.85 -11.96 53.75
CA GLY A 206 -1.75 -11.94 54.89
C GLY A 206 -2.51 -10.60 54.93
N GLY A 207 -3.77 -10.63 55.37
CA GLY A 207 -4.63 -9.48 55.74
C GLY A 207 -5.24 -8.73 54.55
N GLY A 208 -6.56 -8.65 54.34
CA GLY A 208 -7.64 -8.34 55.30
C GLY A 208 -8.20 -6.97 54.90
N GLY A 209 -9.49 -6.67 54.76
CA GLY A 209 -10.75 -7.34 55.06
C GLY A 209 -11.83 -6.25 55.13
N GLY A 210 -13.06 -6.60 54.76
CA GLY A 210 -14.29 -5.83 55.07
C GLY A 210 -14.78 -4.92 53.94
N GLY A 211 -15.97 -5.07 53.33
CA GLY A 211 -17.17 -5.81 53.73
C GLY A 211 -18.17 -4.86 54.40
N GLY A 212 -19.13 -4.34 53.63
CA GLY A 212 -20.24 -3.53 54.14
C GLY A 212 -21.34 -3.36 53.08
N SER A 213 -22.51 -3.91 53.38
CA SER A 213 -23.66 -4.14 52.49
C SER A 213 -24.81 -3.13 52.72
N LEU A 214 -25.66 -2.94 51.69
CA LEU A 214 -27.10 -2.51 51.70
C LEU A 214 -27.41 -1.03 52.06
N ARG A 215 -28.36 -0.27 51.50
CA ARG A 215 -29.36 -0.30 50.39
C ARG A 215 -29.91 1.17 50.22
N PRO A 216 -31.03 1.52 49.54
CA PRO A 216 -31.09 2.62 48.56
C PRO A 216 -31.90 3.89 48.97
N ASP A 217 -31.93 4.86 48.04
CA ASP A 217 -32.88 5.97 47.88
C ASP A 217 -32.84 7.18 48.85
N GLN A 218 -32.25 8.30 48.40
CA GLN A 218 -32.83 9.64 48.57
C GLN A 218 -32.13 10.69 47.68
N GLY A 219 -32.91 11.36 46.84
CA GLY A 219 -32.44 12.43 45.96
C GLY A 219 -32.15 13.71 46.73
N SER A 220 -31.12 14.44 46.29
CA SER A 220 -31.08 15.89 46.45
C SER A 220 -30.10 16.48 45.44
N SER A 221 -30.64 17.30 44.54
CA SER A 221 -29.89 18.09 43.57
C SER A 221 -29.11 19.19 44.29
N ILE A 222 -27.78 19.09 44.29
CA ILE A 222 -26.91 20.25 44.49
C ILE A 222 -26.06 20.41 43.24
N ILE A 223 -26.31 21.51 42.54
CA ILE A 223 -25.53 22.03 41.42
C ILE A 223 -24.14 22.38 41.98
N VAL A 224 -23.16 21.55 41.68
CA VAL A 224 -21.74 21.83 41.90
C VAL A 224 -21.14 22.22 40.53
N PRO A 225 -20.51 23.39 40.38
CA PRO A 225 -19.85 23.75 39.12
C PRO A 225 -18.72 22.75 38.83
N PRO A 226 -18.50 22.34 37.57
CA PRO A 226 -17.40 21.43 37.26
C PRO A 226 -16.07 22.09 37.59
N ALA A 227 -15.36 21.51 38.55
CA ALA A 227 -13.96 21.82 38.80
C ALA A 227 -13.18 21.57 37.51
N VAL A 228 -12.46 22.60 37.08
CA VAL A 228 -11.50 22.55 35.97
C VAL A 228 -10.42 21.52 36.34
N ILE A 229 -10.48 20.34 35.71
CA ILE A 229 -9.35 19.41 35.72
C ILE A 229 -8.32 20.00 34.77
N LEU A 230 -7.30 20.67 35.31
CA LEU A 230 -6.08 20.95 34.55
C LEU A 230 -5.50 19.63 34.07
N PRO A 231 -5.16 19.46 32.77
CA PRO A 231 -4.29 18.37 32.35
C PRO A 231 -2.92 18.63 32.99
N THR A 232 -2.54 17.76 33.92
CA THR A 232 -1.19 17.68 34.44
C THR A 232 -0.24 17.43 33.27
N LEU A 233 0.64 18.41 33.04
CA LEU A 233 1.80 18.27 32.18
C LEU A 233 2.60 17.02 32.60
N PRO A 234 3.00 16.13 31.67
CA PRO A 234 3.98 15.11 32.00
C PRO A 234 5.30 15.78 32.38
N PRO A 235 6.03 15.28 33.38
CA PRO A 235 7.34 15.84 33.73
C PRO A 235 8.27 15.74 32.52
N THR A 236 8.82 16.88 32.12
CA THR A 236 10.00 16.94 31.25
C THR A 236 11.15 16.26 31.97
N SER A 237 11.45 15.02 31.60
CA SER A 237 12.71 14.35 31.97
C SER A 237 13.77 14.68 30.91
N PRO A 238 14.80 15.47 31.20
CA PRO A 238 16.00 15.53 30.38
C PRO A 238 16.93 14.42 30.88
N THR A 239 16.69 13.18 30.49
CA THR A 239 17.64 12.10 30.77
C THR A 239 17.60 11.09 29.64
N VAL A 240 18.04 11.53 28.46
CA VAL A 240 18.65 10.60 27.50
C VAL A 240 20.00 10.25 28.10
N LEU A 241 20.09 9.10 28.79
CA LEU A 241 21.39 8.50 29.05
C LEU A 241 22.02 8.21 27.67
N PRO A 242 23.28 8.58 27.43
CA PRO A 242 23.94 8.22 26.19
C PRO A 242 23.95 6.69 26.09
N ALA A 243 23.51 6.16 24.95
CA ALA A 243 23.61 4.73 24.67
C ALA A 243 25.06 4.31 24.90
N VAL A 244 25.29 3.45 25.91
CA VAL A 244 26.61 2.87 26.16
C VAL A 244 27.01 2.12 24.90
N PRO A 245 28.14 2.47 24.25
CA PRO A 245 28.53 1.80 23.02
C PRO A 245 28.77 0.33 23.34
N GLU A 246 28.12 -0.55 22.58
CA GLU A 246 28.36 -1.99 22.66
C GLU A 246 29.87 -2.28 22.44
N PRO A 247 30.44 -3.32 23.06
CA PRO A 247 31.87 -3.62 22.98
C PRO A 247 32.39 -3.74 21.53
N GLN A 248 31.53 -4.16 20.60
CA GLN A 248 31.84 -4.20 19.17
C GLN A 248 32.02 -2.81 18.52
N THR A 249 31.37 -1.77 19.03
CA THR A 249 31.55 -0.38 18.56
C THR A 249 32.94 0.15 18.93
N TRP A 250 33.41 -0.16 20.14
CA TRP A 250 34.78 0.15 20.56
C TRP A 250 35.82 -0.61 19.74
N ALA A 251 35.56 -1.89 19.46
CA ALA A 251 36.44 -2.70 18.63
C ALA A 251 36.60 -2.12 17.21
N MET A 252 35.52 -1.69 16.58
CA MET A 252 35.56 -1.09 15.24
C MET A 252 36.28 0.27 15.23
N LEU A 253 36.09 1.09 16.26
CA LEU A 253 36.76 2.38 16.39
C LEU A 253 38.28 2.21 16.62
N LEU A 254 38.69 1.29 17.49
CA LEU A 254 40.10 0.98 17.74
C LEU A 254 40.77 0.35 16.51
N ALA A 255 40.07 -0.55 15.80
CA ALA A 255 40.55 -1.13 14.56
C ALA A 255 40.79 -0.06 13.48
N GLY A 256 39.85 0.89 13.34
CA GLY A 256 40.01 2.03 12.44
C GLY A 256 41.22 2.91 12.78
N LEU A 257 41.42 3.22 14.06
CA LEU A 257 42.57 3.99 14.54
C LEU A 257 43.90 3.27 14.33
N ALA A 258 43.95 1.96 14.58
CA ALA A 258 45.14 1.15 14.36
C ALA A 258 45.55 1.11 12.87
N LEU A 259 44.57 1.01 11.96
CA LEU A 259 44.82 1.07 10.52
C LEU A 259 45.37 2.43 10.08
N LEU A 260 44.81 3.53 10.61
CA LEU A 260 45.30 4.88 10.33
C LEU A 260 46.73 5.09 10.84
N ALA A 261 47.05 4.62 12.05
CA ALA A 261 48.40 4.69 12.62
C ALA A 261 49.42 3.86 11.83
N CYS A 262 49.05 2.64 11.42
CA CYS A 262 49.90 1.81 10.55
C CYS A 262 50.14 2.48 9.19
N ALA A 263 49.11 3.10 8.61
CA ALA A 263 49.24 3.77 7.32
C ALA A 263 50.14 5.02 7.40
N THR A 264 50.09 5.78 8.49
CA THR A 264 50.96 6.96 8.67
C THR A 264 52.41 6.55 8.97
N LEU A 265 52.64 5.50 9.75
CA LEU A 265 53.99 4.98 10.03
C LEU A 265 54.65 4.39 8.78
N ARG A 266 53.90 3.67 7.93
CA ARG A 266 54.41 3.14 6.64
C ARG A 266 54.72 4.23 5.62
N ARG A 267 54.11 5.41 5.75
CA ARG A 267 54.34 6.57 4.88
C ARG A 267 55.49 7.46 5.35
N ARG A 268 56.09 7.19 6.50
CA ARG A 268 57.32 7.88 6.90
C ARG A 268 58.51 7.23 6.17
N PRO A 269 59.19 7.93 5.24
CA PRO A 269 60.49 7.47 4.77
C PRO A 269 61.45 7.49 5.96
N ALA A 270 62.29 6.46 6.07
CA ALA A 270 63.37 6.43 7.05
C ALA A 270 64.25 7.66 6.84
N ALA A 271 64.23 8.58 7.81
CA ALA A 271 65.24 9.62 7.86
C ALA A 271 66.57 8.95 8.22
N ALA A 272 67.57 9.20 7.38
CA ALA A 272 68.96 8.78 7.55
C ALA A 272 69.60 9.38 8.81
#